data_AF-A0A645BYS3-F1
#
_entry.id   AF-A0A645BYS3-F1
#
_cell.length_a   1.000
_cell.length_b   1.000
_cell.length_c   1.000
_cell.angle_alpha   90.00
_cell.angle_beta   90.00
_cell.angle_gamma   90.00
#
_symmetry.space_group_name_H-M   'P 1'
#
loop_
_entity.id
_entity.type
_entity.pdbx_description
1 polymer ?
#
loop_
_entity_poly.entity_id
_entity_poly.type
_entity_poly.pdbx_seq_one_letter_code
_entity_poly.pdbx_strand_id
1 'polypeptide(L)'
;MRILYPEVRLIDDINPFIKIEKIGRVCYKSSSAFTEETANLFFKNLVARKHYAVLEHANFIFEVSEKVYHLLFGCKYFNYSVEEFENKPKRFIISGNLRAINEFGREILLRALHNIDPNLVYSCGFILKDNLSMVSKDVDCKIINIDDIPDIQETAYKTHKYFSFDLICDRGVSHELVRHRPSSFAQESTRYCSYLKEKFGGEISIILPSDYDNWNNEQKDRYLDLMKQSEETYLYLLQTGILPQNARSVLPTCLKTEIVITTNALEYEHIFNLRLRGITGSPHPDMKIIMEKAYEIYCGKSKF
;
A
#
# COMPACT_ATOMS: atom_id res chain seq x y z
N MET A 1 -10.11 -25.50 -9.28
CA MET A 1 -9.28 -24.84 -8.26
C MET A 1 -7.81 -24.83 -8.65
N ARG A 2 -7.18 -23.65 -8.60
CA ARG A 2 -5.74 -23.46 -8.84
C ARG A 2 -4.95 -23.36 -7.54
N ILE A 3 -3.77 -23.95 -7.51
CA ILE A 3 -2.79 -23.76 -6.42
C ILE A 3 -1.76 -22.73 -6.87
N LEU A 4 -1.51 -21.73 -6.02
CA LEU A 4 -0.53 -20.67 -6.23
C LEU A 4 0.50 -20.66 -5.11
N TYR A 5 1.66 -20.07 -5.40
CA TYR A 5 2.73 -19.89 -4.44
C TYR A 5 2.74 -18.44 -3.90
N PRO A 6 3.22 -18.24 -2.67
CA PRO A 6 3.41 -16.90 -2.12
C PRO A 6 4.44 -16.10 -2.95
N GLU A 7 4.09 -14.87 -3.34
CA GLU A 7 4.97 -13.98 -4.09
C GLU A 7 5.00 -12.57 -3.48
N VAL A 8 6.13 -11.88 -3.66
CA VAL A 8 6.33 -10.50 -3.21
C VAL A 8 6.96 -9.69 -4.32
N ARG A 9 6.45 -8.48 -4.56
CA ARG A 9 6.96 -7.53 -5.55
C ARG A 9 7.03 -6.13 -4.94
N LEU A 10 8.01 -5.34 -5.35
CA LEU A 10 8.08 -3.93 -5.02
C LEU A 10 7.39 -3.10 -6.11
N ILE A 11 6.57 -2.14 -5.71
CA ILE A 11 6.02 -1.11 -6.58
C ILE A 11 6.85 0.16 -6.37
N ASP A 12 7.78 0.44 -7.29
CA ASP A 12 8.72 1.56 -7.25
C ASP A 12 8.43 2.66 -8.29
N ASP A 13 7.20 2.71 -8.81
CA ASP A 13 6.75 3.78 -9.71
C ASP A 13 6.87 5.16 -9.07
N ILE A 14 7.60 6.06 -9.73
CA ILE A 14 7.80 7.46 -9.30
C ILE A 14 6.54 8.30 -9.57
N ASN A 15 5.84 8.05 -10.69
CA ASN A 15 4.62 8.78 -11.02
C ASN A 15 3.47 8.36 -10.07
N PRO A 16 2.93 9.30 -9.27
CA PRO A 16 1.93 8.96 -8.25
C PRO A 16 0.62 8.46 -8.86
N PHE A 17 0.21 8.93 -10.03
CA PHE A 17 -1.01 8.48 -10.69
C PHE A 17 -0.89 7.04 -11.16
N ILE A 18 0.24 6.69 -11.79
CA ILE A 18 0.51 5.32 -12.24
C ILE A 18 0.56 4.38 -11.04
N LYS A 19 1.26 4.77 -9.97
CA LYS A 19 1.34 4.02 -8.72
C LYS A 19 -0.05 3.76 -8.12
N ILE A 20 -0.87 4.81 -7.99
CA ILE A 20 -2.25 4.73 -7.48
C ILE A 20 -3.11 3.82 -8.36
N GLU A 21 -2.99 3.91 -9.69
CA GLU A 21 -3.74 3.04 -10.60
C GLU A 21 -3.32 1.58 -10.45
N LYS A 22 -2.02 1.27 -10.49
CA LYS A 22 -1.50 -0.09 -10.29
C LYS A 22 -2.04 -0.71 -9.00
N ILE A 23 -1.91 0.01 -7.89
CA ILE A 23 -2.36 -0.45 -6.58
C ILE A 23 -3.89 -0.54 -6.50
N GLY A 24 -4.60 0.48 -6.99
CA GLY A 24 -6.06 0.50 -6.97
C GLY A 24 -6.67 -0.64 -7.79
N ARG A 25 -6.01 -1.05 -8.88
CA ARG A 25 -6.46 -2.16 -9.71
C ARG A 25 -6.23 -3.53 -9.08
N VAL A 26 -5.38 -3.67 -8.06
CA VAL A 26 -5.28 -4.91 -7.25
C VAL A 26 -6.63 -5.26 -6.62
N CYS A 27 -7.37 -4.26 -6.13
CA CYS A 27 -8.71 -4.45 -5.55
C CYS A 27 -9.75 -4.99 -6.55
N TYR A 28 -9.60 -4.68 -7.84
CA TYR A 28 -10.60 -4.91 -8.89
C TYR A 28 -10.16 -5.88 -9.99
N LYS A 29 -8.89 -6.30 -10.00
CA LYS A 29 -8.25 -7.14 -11.04
C LYS A 29 -8.64 -6.73 -12.46
N SER A 30 -8.56 -5.44 -12.77
CA SER A 30 -8.79 -4.92 -14.12
C SER A 30 -7.47 -4.94 -14.92
N SER A 31 -7.53 -5.28 -16.21
CA SER A 31 -6.34 -5.67 -17.02
C SER A 31 -6.11 -4.77 -18.23
N SER A 32 -6.56 -3.51 -18.18
CA SER A 32 -6.25 -2.57 -19.26
C SER A 32 -4.78 -2.17 -19.19
N ALA A 33 -4.21 -1.82 -20.35
CA ALA A 33 -2.86 -1.28 -20.41
C ALA A 33 -2.72 -0.06 -19.50
N PHE A 34 -1.59 0.04 -18.81
CA PHE A 34 -1.25 1.19 -17.97
C PHE A 34 -0.72 2.29 -18.88
N THR A 35 -1.45 3.40 -18.94
CA THR A 35 -1.04 4.63 -19.62
C THR A 35 -1.23 5.81 -18.68
N GLU A 36 -0.55 6.92 -18.95
CA GLU A 36 -0.74 8.13 -18.18
C GLU A 36 -2.19 8.65 -18.24
N GLU A 37 -2.87 8.49 -19.39
CA GLU A 37 -4.28 8.85 -19.56
C GLU A 37 -5.20 8.01 -18.67
N THR A 38 -5.00 6.68 -18.64
CA THR A 38 -5.79 5.79 -17.79
C THR A 38 -5.57 6.09 -16.31
N ALA A 39 -4.33 6.39 -15.92
CA ALA A 39 -3.96 6.70 -14.55
C ALA A 39 -4.65 8.00 -14.07
N ASN A 40 -4.61 9.04 -14.89
CA ASN A 40 -5.29 10.31 -14.62
C ASN A 40 -6.82 10.14 -14.52
N LEU A 41 -7.42 9.39 -15.45
CA LEU A 41 -8.85 9.12 -15.41
C LEU A 41 -9.25 8.30 -14.17
N PHE A 42 -8.45 7.28 -13.83
CA PHE A 42 -8.65 6.45 -12.65
C PHE A 42 -8.59 7.29 -11.36
N PHE A 43 -7.59 8.15 -11.23
CA PHE A 43 -7.45 9.09 -10.12
C PHE A 43 -8.66 10.03 -10.01
N LYS A 44 -9.07 10.68 -11.10
CA LYS A 44 -10.24 11.58 -11.13
C LYS A 44 -11.51 10.86 -10.66
N ASN A 45 -11.70 9.61 -11.07
CA ASN A 45 -12.83 8.79 -10.65
C ASN A 45 -12.80 8.45 -9.15
N LEU A 46 -11.62 8.15 -8.59
CA LEU A 46 -11.46 7.92 -7.14
C LEU A 46 -11.82 9.18 -6.35
N VAL A 47 -11.32 10.34 -6.78
CA VAL A 47 -11.62 11.63 -6.15
C VAL A 47 -13.11 11.96 -6.24
N ALA A 48 -13.71 11.86 -7.42
CA ALA A 48 -15.13 12.14 -7.64
C ALA A 48 -16.05 11.26 -6.75
N ARG A 49 -15.65 10.01 -6.52
CA ARG A 49 -16.36 9.06 -5.65
C ARG A 49 -15.96 9.14 -4.18
N LYS A 50 -15.01 10.01 -3.82
CA LYS A 50 -14.44 10.13 -2.46
C LYS A 50 -13.81 8.83 -1.93
N HIS A 51 -13.29 7.99 -2.82
CA HIS A 51 -12.59 6.75 -2.49
C HIS A 51 -11.12 7.02 -2.16
N TYR A 52 -10.87 7.78 -1.09
CA TYR A 52 -9.54 8.32 -0.80
C TYR A 52 -8.51 7.31 -0.25
N ALA A 53 -8.95 6.14 0.22
CA ALA A 53 -8.05 5.14 0.81
C ALA A 53 -6.92 4.73 -0.16
N VAL A 54 -7.22 4.59 -1.45
CA VAL A 54 -6.21 4.22 -2.46
C VAL A 54 -5.21 5.36 -2.72
N LEU A 55 -5.60 6.61 -2.48
CA LEU A 55 -4.72 7.76 -2.65
C LEU A 55 -3.60 7.78 -1.59
N GLU A 56 -3.79 7.08 -0.47
CA GLU A 56 -2.79 7.01 0.61
C GLU A 56 -1.51 6.23 0.21
N HIS A 57 -1.50 5.57 -0.94
CA HIS A 57 -0.32 4.89 -1.48
C HIS A 57 0.66 5.82 -2.22
N ALA A 58 0.26 7.07 -2.48
CA ALA A 58 1.18 8.12 -2.91
C ALA A 58 1.70 8.87 -1.68
N ASN A 59 3.02 8.97 -1.54
CA ASN A 59 3.68 9.58 -0.40
C ASN A 59 4.62 10.68 -0.90
N PHE A 60 4.68 11.78 -0.16
CA PHE A 60 5.53 12.92 -0.49
C PHE A 60 6.35 13.32 0.73
N ILE A 61 7.57 13.76 0.46
CA ILE A 61 8.54 14.19 1.45
C ILE A 61 8.88 15.64 1.13
N PHE A 62 8.82 16.49 2.14
CA PHE A 62 9.00 17.92 2.03
C PHE A 62 10.16 18.33 2.93
N GLU A 63 11.05 19.17 2.40
CA GLU A 63 11.89 20.02 3.25
C GLU A 63 11.20 21.37 3.38
N VAL A 64 11.05 21.84 4.62
CA VAL A 64 10.31 23.06 4.94
C VAL A 64 11.16 24.01 5.76
N SER A 65 10.74 25.28 5.86
CA SER A 65 11.30 26.21 6.84
C SER A 65 10.90 25.82 8.26
N GLU A 66 11.71 26.24 9.25
CA GLU A 66 11.44 26.00 10.68
C GLU A 66 10.03 26.47 11.10
N LYS A 67 9.61 27.62 10.58
CA LYS A 67 8.27 28.18 10.82
C LYS A 67 7.17 27.24 10.35
N VAL A 68 7.30 26.69 9.13
CA VAL A 68 6.32 25.76 8.56
C VAL A 68 6.34 24.43 9.30
N TYR A 69 7.52 23.97 9.71
CA TYR A 69 7.67 22.78 10.54
C TYR A 69 6.87 22.90 11.83
N HIS A 70 7.08 23.96 12.61
CA HIS A 70 6.34 24.18 13.85
C HIS A 70 4.84 24.45 13.65
N LEU A 71 4.45 25.02 12.51
CA LEU A 71 3.04 25.21 12.17
C LEU A 71 2.29 23.88 11.99
N LEU A 72 2.95 22.88 11.40
CA LEU A 72 2.36 21.57 11.12
C LEU A 72 2.61 20.56 12.24
N PHE A 73 3.64 20.78 13.06
CA PHE A 73 4.07 19.88 14.12
C PHE A 73 2.91 19.46 15.03
N GLY A 74 2.83 18.16 15.32
CA GLY A 74 1.76 17.56 16.12
C GLY A 74 0.56 17.05 15.30
N CYS A 75 0.48 17.31 14.00
CA CYS A 75 -0.46 16.59 13.14
C CYS A 75 -0.04 15.11 13.04
N LYS A 76 -0.86 14.21 13.58
CA LYS A 76 -0.60 12.75 13.67
C LYS A 76 -0.55 12.02 12.32
N TYR A 77 -0.91 12.70 11.23
CA TYR A 77 -0.92 12.14 9.88
C TYR A 77 0.36 12.44 9.10
N PHE A 78 1.30 13.18 9.70
CA PHE A 78 2.62 13.43 9.14
C PHE A 78 3.71 12.84 10.03
N ASN A 79 4.82 12.51 9.40
CA ASN A 79 6.09 12.21 10.07
C ASN A 79 6.99 13.44 10.03
N TYR A 80 7.87 13.57 11.03
CA TYR A 80 8.72 14.73 11.21
C TYR A 80 10.14 14.31 11.58
N SER A 81 11.15 15.00 11.07
CA SER A 81 12.52 14.92 11.56
C SER A 81 13.24 16.28 11.40
N VAL A 82 14.30 16.46 12.17
CA VAL A 82 15.20 17.61 12.08
C VAL A 82 16.61 17.07 11.93
N GLU A 83 17.23 17.34 10.79
CA GLU A 83 18.59 16.90 10.51
C GLU A 83 19.57 18.04 10.78
N GLU A 84 20.55 17.77 11.63
CA GLU A 84 21.65 18.67 11.96
C GLU A 84 22.94 18.12 11.33
N PHE A 85 23.56 18.93 10.47
CA PHE A 85 24.85 18.59 9.88
C PHE A 85 25.90 19.58 10.38
N GLU A 86 27.13 19.09 10.52
CA GLU A 86 28.24 19.92 10.97
C GLU A 86 28.43 21.11 10.01
N ASN A 87 28.41 22.33 10.56
CA ASN A 87 28.58 23.59 9.82
C ASN A 87 27.56 23.85 8.69
N LYS A 88 26.37 23.24 8.71
CA LYS A 88 25.28 23.53 7.75
C LYS A 88 23.98 23.90 8.49
N PRO A 89 23.06 24.64 7.85
CA PRO A 89 21.75 24.90 8.44
C PRO A 89 20.98 23.60 8.67
N LYS A 90 20.17 23.59 9.74
CA LYS A 90 19.26 22.47 10.03
C LYS A 90 18.27 22.28 8.89
N ARG A 91 17.95 21.02 8.58
CA ARG A 91 16.91 20.67 7.60
C ARG A 91 15.69 20.14 8.34
N PHE A 92 14.54 20.76 8.12
CA PHE A 92 13.27 20.33 8.71
C PHE A 92 12.50 19.51 7.67
N ILE A 93 12.24 18.25 7.97
CA ILE A 93 11.64 17.31 7.01
C ILE A 93 10.27 16.88 7.51
N ILE A 94 9.28 16.92 6.62
CA ILE A 94 7.93 16.43 6.85
C ILE A 94 7.59 15.43 5.76
N SER A 95 6.95 14.31 6.08
CA SER A 95 6.36 13.44 5.05
C SER A 95 4.94 13.02 5.39
N GLY A 96 4.16 12.71 4.36
CA GLY A 96 2.80 12.21 4.51
C GLY A 96 2.30 11.53 3.25
N ASN A 97 1.19 10.81 3.38
CA ASN A 97 0.47 10.32 2.21
C ASN A 97 -0.39 11.43 1.58
N LEU A 98 -0.77 11.26 0.30
CA LEU A 98 -1.47 12.26 -0.49
C LEU A 98 -2.78 12.72 0.17
N ARG A 99 -3.49 11.81 0.84
CA ARG A 99 -4.72 12.13 1.56
C ARG A 99 -4.46 13.00 2.77
N ALA A 100 -3.49 12.63 3.61
CA ALA A 100 -3.07 13.41 4.76
C ALA A 100 -2.65 14.83 4.35
N ILE A 101 -1.91 14.96 3.25
CA ILE A 101 -1.50 16.25 2.73
C ILE A 101 -2.71 17.06 2.24
N ASN A 102 -3.63 16.45 1.49
CA ASN A 102 -4.85 17.10 1.04
C ASN A 102 -5.73 17.58 2.20
N GLU A 103 -5.90 16.76 3.24
CA GLU A 103 -6.79 17.06 4.37
C GLU A 103 -6.15 17.99 5.42
N PHE A 104 -4.83 17.92 5.63
CA PHE A 104 -4.15 18.58 6.76
C PHE A 104 -2.94 19.44 6.38
N GLY A 105 -2.42 19.34 5.15
CA GLY A 105 -1.15 19.95 4.73
C GLY A 105 -1.14 21.49 4.67
N ARG A 106 -2.28 22.13 4.90
CA ARG A 106 -2.48 23.59 4.76
C ARG A 106 -2.13 24.06 3.35
N GLU A 107 -2.28 25.35 3.11
CA GLU A 107 -1.98 25.92 1.79
C GLU A 107 -0.55 25.61 1.33
N ILE A 108 0.43 25.67 2.24
CA ILE A 108 1.87 25.54 1.93
C ILE A 108 2.21 24.19 1.29
N LEU A 109 1.81 23.05 1.87
CA LEU A 109 2.10 21.74 1.26
C LEU A 109 1.28 21.51 -0.01
N LEU A 110 0.04 22.04 -0.06
CA LEU A 110 -0.79 21.96 -1.26
C LEU A 110 -0.19 22.75 -2.42
N ARG A 111 0.45 23.90 -2.17
CA ARG A 111 1.18 24.66 -3.20
C ARG A 111 2.29 23.80 -3.81
N ALA A 112 3.07 23.13 -2.97
CA ALA A 112 4.16 22.27 -3.42
C ALA A 112 3.65 21.08 -4.25
N LEU A 113 2.53 20.45 -3.87
CA LEU A 113 1.88 19.41 -4.69
C LEU A 113 1.36 19.96 -6.03
N HIS A 114 0.68 21.11 -6.00
CA HIS A 114 0.13 21.75 -7.20
C HIS A 114 1.22 22.08 -8.23
N ASN A 115 2.42 22.46 -7.77
CA ASN A 115 3.56 22.73 -8.65
C ASN A 115 4.10 21.48 -9.36
N ILE A 116 3.88 20.28 -8.80
CA ILE A 116 4.16 19.01 -9.49
C ILE A 116 3.06 18.72 -10.51
N ASP A 117 1.82 18.64 -10.01
CA ASP A 117 0.64 18.45 -10.85
C ASP A 117 -0.61 19.00 -10.12
N PRO A 118 -1.34 19.94 -10.73
CA PRO A 118 -2.56 20.51 -10.13
C PRO A 118 -3.62 19.48 -9.74
N ASN A 119 -3.69 18.33 -10.41
CA ASN A 119 -4.66 17.29 -10.12
C ASN A 119 -4.40 16.59 -8.77
N LEU A 120 -3.18 16.68 -8.21
CA LEU A 120 -2.88 16.12 -6.88
C LEU A 120 -3.60 16.87 -5.74
N VAL A 121 -4.11 18.08 -5.99
CA VAL A 121 -4.83 18.88 -5.00
C VAL A 121 -6.32 18.83 -5.28
N TYR A 122 -7.07 18.08 -4.45
CA TYR A 122 -8.51 17.85 -4.62
C TYR A 122 -9.37 18.31 -3.45
N SER A 123 -8.80 18.55 -2.28
CA SER A 123 -9.54 19.02 -1.09
C SER A 123 -9.99 20.49 -1.19
N CYS A 124 -9.30 21.27 -2.03
CA CYS A 124 -9.53 22.69 -2.22
C CYS A 124 -9.90 22.99 -3.68
N GLY A 125 -11.09 22.56 -4.14
CA GLY A 125 -11.62 22.97 -5.44
C GLY A 125 -11.74 24.50 -5.57
N PHE A 126 -11.64 25.03 -6.80
CA PHE A 126 -11.73 26.44 -7.29
C PHE A 126 -10.98 27.56 -6.52
N ILE A 127 -11.02 27.59 -5.18
CA ILE A 127 -10.46 28.63 -4.29
C ILE A 127 -8.94 28.79 -4.46
N LEU A 128 -8.22 27.71 -4.83
CA LEU A 128 -6.78 27.77 -5.08
C LEU A 128 -6.41 28.24 -6.50
N LYS A 129 -7.31 28.12 -7.50
CA LYS A 129 -7.00 28.53 -8.88
C LYS A 129 -6.77 30.04 -9.00
N ASP A 130 -7.48 30.83 -8.19
CA ASP A 130 -7.40 32.30 -8.23
C ASP A 130 -6.43 32.91 -7.20
N ASN A 131 -6.11 32.21 -6.10
CA ASN A 131 -5.28 32.75 -4.99
C ASN A 131 -3.85 32.19 -4.91
N LEU A 132 -3.51 31.10 -5.60
CA LEU A 132 -2.13 30.59 -5.63
C LEU A 132 -1.17 31.50 -6.41
N SER A 133 -1.68 32.26 -7.38
CA SER A 133 -0.91 33.17 -8.24
C SER A 133 -0.44 34.47 -7.54
N MET A 134 -0.92 34.74 -6.31
CA MET A 134 -0.73 36.03 -5.61
C MET A 134 0.30 36.02 -4.46
N VAL A 135 0.99 34.91 -4.19
CA VAL A 135 1.97 34.80 -3.08
C VAL A 135 3.31 34.30 -3.61
N SER A 136 4.40 34.86 -3.05
CA SER A 136 5.80 34.79 -3.51
C SER A 136 6.29 33.44 -4.05
N LYS A 137 7.19 33.50 -5.05
CA LYS A 137 7.88 32.35 -5.67
C LYS A 137 8.80 31.58 -4.70
N ASP A 138 9.20 32.18 -3.59
CA ASP A 138 9.98 31.50 -2.55
C ASP A 138 9.03 30.64 -1.72
N VAL A 139 8.97 29.35 -2.06
CA VAL A 139 8.20 28.39 -1.28
C VAL A 139 9.06 28.01 -0.06
N ASP A 140 8.55 28.29 1.14
CA ASP A 140 9.06 27.76 2.43
C ASP A 140 8.99 26.21 2.53
N CYS A 141 8.86 25.52 1.39
CA CYS A 141 8.57 24.11 1.26
C CYS A 141 9.00 23.63 -0.14
N LYS A 142 9.83 22.58 -0.21
CA LYS A 142 10.18 21.89 -1.46
C LYS A 142 9.93 20.40 -1.30
N ILE A 143 9.42 19.76 -2.34
CA ILE A 143 9.35 18.29 -2.38
C ILE A 143 10.76 17.77 -2.71
N ILE A 144 11.19 16.78 -1.95
CA ILE A 144 12.53 16.19 -2.05
C ILE A 144 12.43 14.68 -2.20
N ASN A 145 13.49 14.07 -2.73
CA ASN A 145 13.76 12.66 -2.55
C ASN A 145 14.72 12.47 -1.38
N ILE A 146 14.37 11.59 -0.45
CA ILE A 146 15.17 11.32 0.75
C ILE A 146 16.49 10.62 0.43
N ASP A 147 16.55 9.87 -0.68
CA ASP A 147 17.76 9.16 -1.09
C ASP A 147 18.88 10.14 -1.48
N ASP A 148 18.49 11.30 -2.01
CA ASP A 148 19.37 12.36 -2.52
C ASP A 148 19.95 13.25 -1.40
N ILE A 149 19.53 13.04 -0.15
CA ILE A 149 20.10 13.76 0.99
C ILE A 149 21.46 13.13 1.36
N PRO A 150 22.57 13.87 1.24
CA PRO A 150 23.88 13.39 1.68
C PRO A 150 23.91 13.32 3.21
N ASP A 151 24.59 12.29 3.73
CA ASP A 151 24.87 12.12 5.16
C ASP A 151 23.62 12.11 6.08
N ILE A 152 22.45 11.77 5.53
CA ILE A 152 21.21 11.67 6.32
C ILE A 152 21.35 10.61 7.41
N GLN A 153 20.81 10.88 8.60
CA GLN A 153 20.75 9.90 9.67
C GLN A 153 19.79 8.76 9.30
N GLU A 154 20.15 7.53 9.67
CA GLU A 154 19.35 6.34 9.41
C GLU A 154 17.92 6.46 9.96
N THR A 155 17.77 7.05 11.14
CA THR A 155 16.46 7.28 11.80
C THR A 155 15.56 8.20 10.98
N ALA A 156 16.10 9.31 10.47
CA ALA A 156 15.36 10.23 9.61
C ALA A 156 15.04 9.61 8.26
N TYR A 157 16.01 8.91 7.65
CA TYR A 157 15.78 8.16 6.42
C TYR A 157 14.63 7.17 6.59
N LYS A 158 14.67 6.33 7.63
CA LYS A 158 13.64 5.30 7.86
C LYS A 158 12.27 5.90 8.15
N THR A 159 12.22 7.06 8.79
CA THR A 159 10.98 7.80 9.10
C THR A 159 10.28 8.31 7.85
N HIS A 160 11.04 8.70 6.81
CA HIS A 160 10.51 9.37 5.63
C HIS A 160 10.53 8.52 4.35
N LYS A 161 11.37 7.49 4.25
CA LYS A 161 11.40 6.59 3.08
C LYS A 161 10.22 5.64 3.11
N TYR A 162 9.37 5.66 2.07
CA TYR A 162 8.24 4.74 1.92
C TYR A 162 8.54 3.60 0.94
N PHE A 163 7.98 2.43 1.23
CA PHE A 163 7.97 1.27 0.34
C PHE A 163 6.54 0.75 0.14
N SER A 164 6.25 0.29 -1.07
CA SER A 164 4.97 -0.33 -1.43
C SER A 164 5.21 -1.75 -1.88
N PHE A 165 4.90 -2.73 -1.03
CA PHE A 165 5.01 -4.15 -1.37
C PHE A 165 3.66 -4.70 -1.79
N ASP A 166 3.64 -5.32 -2.96
CA ASP A 166 2.55 -6.15 -3.47
C ASP A 166 2.80 -7.61 -3.09
N LEU A 167 1.85 -8.21 -2.38
CA LEU A 167 1.97 -9.51 -1.74
C LEU A 167 0.85 -10.43 -2.25
N ILE A 168 1.23 -11.55 -2.86
CA ILE A 168 0.33 -12.67 -3.14
C ILE A 168 0.45 -13.65 -1.97
N CYS A 169 -0.59 -13.76 -1.14
CA CYS A 169 -0.63 -14.60 0.05
C CYS A 169 -2.05 -15.17 0.26
N ASP A 170 -2.29 -15.92 1.32
CA ASP A 170 -3.63 -16.37 1.69
C ASP A 170 -4.39 -15.32 2.54
N ARG A 171 -5.70 -15.50 2.71
CA ARG A 171 -6.52 -14.59 3.52
C ARG A 171 -6.08 -14.56 4.98
N GLY A 172 -5.62 -15.66 5.55
CA GLY A 172 -5.10 -15.73 6.92
C GLY A 172 -3.89 -14.83 7.13
N VAL A 173 -2.85 -14.97 6.31
CA VAL A 173 -1.66 -14.10 6.35
C VAL A 173 -2.05 -12.64 6.16
N SER A 174 -2.91 -12.33 5.18
CA SER A 174 -3.36 -10.94 4.97
C SER A 174 -4.08 -10.36 6.18
N HIS A 175 -4.80 -11.18 6.95
CA HIS A 175 -5.54 -10.76 8.13
C HIS A 175 -4.63 -10.44 9.31
N GLU A 176 -3.45 -11.07 9.39
CA GLU A 176 -2.38 -10.66 10.30
C GLU A 176 -1.69 -9.37 9.85
N LEU A 177 -1.48 -9.18 8.54
CA LEU A 177 -0.81 -8.01 7.96
C LEU A 177 -1.58 -6.70 8.23
N VAL A 178 -2.90 -6.70 8.04
CA VAL A 178 -3.74 -5.49 8.20
C VAL A 178 -3.83 -4.98 9.65
N ARG A 179 -3.16 -5.64 10.60
CA ARG A 179 -3.08 -5.22 12.00
C ARG A 179 -1.99 -4.17 12.25
N HIS A 180 -1.00 -4.10 11.36
CA HIS A 180 0.12 -3.16 11.42
C HIS A 180 -0.34 -1.76 11.03
N ARG A 181 -0.12 -0.79 11.92
CA ARG A 181 -0.57 0.59 11.77
C ARG A 181 0.49 1.53 12.37
N PRO A 182 0.77 2.68 11.75
CA PRO A 182 0.09 3.22 10.56
C PRO A 182 0.59 2.57 9.26
N SER A 183 -0.35 2.15 8.39
CA SER A 183 -0.07 1.58 7.07
C SER A 183 -1.29 1.75 6.17
N SER A 184 -1.05 1.91 4.87
CA SER A 184 -2.11 1.97 3.86
C SER A 184 -2.20 0.63 3.13
N PHE A 185 -3.43 0.15 2.93
CA PHE A 185 -3.71 -1.18 2.39
C PHE A 185 -4.64 -1.10 1.19
N ALA A 186 -4.30 -1.82 0.12
CA ALA A 186 -5.20 -2.14 -0.97
C ALA A 186 -5.24 -3.65 -1.13
N GLN A 187 -6.44 -4.24 -1.07
CA GLN A 187 -6.58 -5.69 -1.05
C GLN A 187 -7.61 -6.15 -2.07
N GLU A 188 -7.29 -7.26 -2.74
CA GLU A 188 -8.19 -7.99 -3.62
C GLU A 188 -9.54 -8.23 -2.93
N SER A 189 -10.61 -7.75 -3.57
CA SER A 189 -11.94 -7.83 -2.98
C SER A 189 -12.66 -9.11 -3.36
N THR A 190 -13.01 -9.94 -2.36
CA THR A 190 -13.89 -11.11 -2.53
C THR A 190 -15.35 -10.76 -2.86
N ARG A 191 -15.71 -9.47 -2.90
CA ARG A 191 -17.05 -9.00 -3.30
C ARG A 191 -17.12 -8.61 -4.77
N TYR A 192 -16.04 -8.05 -5.31
CA TYR A 192 -16.00 -7.45 -6.65
C TYR A 192 -15.22 -8.30 -7.67
N CYS A 193 -14.23 -9.08 -7.21
CA CYS A 193 -13.56 -10.07 -8.06
C CYS A 193 -14.50 -11.26 -8.22
N SER A 194 -15.17 -11.34 -9.37
CA SER A 194 -16.08 -12.44 -9.69
C SER A 194 -15.30 -13.59 -10.30
N TYR A 195 -15.12 -14.65 -9.51
CA TYR A 195 -14.49 -15.91 -9.95
C TYR A 195 -15.27 -16.65 -11.05
N LEU A 196 -16.50 -16.20 -11.37
CA LEU A 196 -17.31 -16.74 -12.48
C LEU A 196 -16.94 -16.16 -13.86
N LYS A 197 -16.34 -14.97 -13.92
CA LYS A 197 -15.99 -14.37 -15.22
C LYS A 197 -14.80 -15.13 -15.81
N GLU A 198 -14.83 -15.41 -17.11
CA GLU A 198 -13.76 -16.14 -17.84
C GLU A 198 -12.34 -15.66 -17.52
N LYS A 199 -12.21 -14.37 -17.19
CA LYS A 199 -10.97 -13.73 -16.72
C LYS A 199 -10.32 -14.41 -15.50
N PHE A 200 -11.05 -15.20 -14.73
CA PHE A 200 -10.58 -15.93 -13.55
C PHE A 200 -10.55 -17.45 -13.74
N GLY A 201 -10.81 -17.95 -14.96
CA GLY A 201 -10.79 -19.38 -15.26
C GLY A 201 -11.98 -20.18 -14.69
N GLY A 202 -12.96 -19.52 -14.07
CA GLY A 202 -14.12 -20.20 -13.46
C GLY A 202 -13.79 -20.94 -12.16
N GLU A 203 -12.62 -20.69 -11.56
CA GLU A 203 -12.12 -21.39 -10.39
C GLU A 203 -11.57 -20.43 -9.33
N ILE A 204 -11.55 -20.87 -8.08
CA ILE A 204 -10.84 -20.18 -7.00
C ILE A 204 -9.36 -20.54 -7.05
N SER A 205 -8.53 -19.67 -6.48
CA SER A 205 -7.12 -19.96 -6.24
C SER A 205 -6.87 -20.07 -4.75
N ILE A 206 -6.06 -21.04 -4.33
CA ILE A 206 -5.63 -21.22 -2.94
C ILE A 206 -4.10 -21.16 -2.85
N ILE A 207 -3.61 -20.90 -1.64
CA ILE A 207 -2.20 -21.07 -1.27
C ILE A 207 -2.15 -22.14 -0.20
N LEU A 208 -1.32 -23.16 -0.44
CA LEU A 208 -1.16 -24.25 0.51
C LEU A 208 -0.41 -23.75 1.76
N PRO A 209 -0.73 -24.29 2.95
CA PRO A 209 0.08 -24.06 4.14
C PRO A 209 1.54 -24.44 3.88
N SER A 210 2.49 -23.71 4.45
CA SER A 210 3.92 -23.97 4.28
C SER A 210 4.35 -25.37 4.75
N ASP A 211 3.65 -25.94 5.71
CA ASP A 211 3.91 -27.29 6.24
C ASP A 211 3.21 -28.40 5.42
N TYR A 212 2.47 -28.06 4.37
CA TYR A 212 1.65 -29.00 3.61
C TYR A 212 2.46 -30.20 3.09
N ASP A 213 3.70 -29.99 2.65
CA ASP A 213 4.53 -31.07 2.10
C ASP A 213 4.86 -32.16 3.13
N ASN A 214 4.89 -31.83 4.43
CA ASN A 214 5.15 -32.76 5.53
C ASN A 214 3.93 -33.59 5.93
N TRP A 215 2.74 -33.28 5.40
CA TRP A 215 1.52 -34.02 5.70
C TRP A 215 1.52 -35.39 5.02
N ASN A 216 0.84 -36.35 5.64
CA ASN A 216 0.61 -37.65 5.03
C ASN A 216 -0.47 -37.56 3.93
N ASN A 217 -0.57 -38.60 3.09
CA ASN A 217 -1.49 -38.59 1.94
C ASN A 217 -2.95 -38.43 2.36
N GLU A 218 -3.41 -39.07 3.45
CA GLU A 218 -4.79 -38.94 3.92
C GLU A 218 -5.12 -37.50 4.34
N GLN A 219 -4.20 -36.81 5.02
CA GLN A 219 -4.34 -35.40 5.39
C GLN A 219 -4.40 -34.49 4.16
N LYS A 220 -3.52 -34.74 3.18
CA LYS A 220 -3.48 -33.98 1.92
C LYS A 220 -4.76 -34.15 1.12
N ASP A 221 -5.23 -35.39 0.97
CA ASP A 221 -6.46 -35.74 0.23
C ASP A 221 -7.66 -35.08 0.89
N ARG A 222 -7.83 -35.25 2.21
CA ARG A 222 -8.95 -34.66 2.96
C ARG A 222 -8.97 -33.13 2.88
N TYR A 223 -7.80 -32.50 2.89
CA TYR A 223 -7.68 -31.05 2.75
C TYR A 223 -8.11 -30.60 1.35
N LEU A 224 -7.57 -31.23 0.30
CA LEU A 224 -7.90 -30.87 -1.08
C LEU A 224 -9.37 -31.13 -1.41
N ASP A 225 -9.96 -32.22 -0.90
CA ASP A 225 -11.38 -32.52 -1.04
C ASP A 225 -12.25 -31.43 -0.42
N LEU A 226 -11.89 -30.93 0.77
CA LEU A 226 -12.60 -29.82 1.41
C LEU A 226 -12.50 -28.54 0.58
N MET A 227 -11.32 -28.22 0.06
CA MET A 227 -11.14 -27.02 -0.75
C MET A 227 -11.95 -27.07 -2.04
N LYS A 228 -12.02 -28.25 -2.67
CA LYS A 228 -12.86 -28.51 -3.84
C LYS A 228 -14.35 -28.36 -3.52
N GLN A 229 -14.81 -28.93 -2.40
CA GLN A 229 -16.20 -28.75 -1.94
C GLN A 229 -16.55 -27.28 -1.67
N SER A 230 -15.61 -26.51 -1.09
CA SER A 230 -15.77 -25.06 -0.90
C SER A 230 -15.91 -24.32 -2.23
N GLU A 231 -15.10 -24.65 -3.24
CA GLU A 231 -15.21 -24.10 -4.59
C GLU A 231 -16.56 -24.42 -5.24
N GLU A 232 -16.94 -25.71 -5.27
CA GLU A 232 -18.20 -26.18 -5.85
C GLU A 232 -19.40 -25.51 -5.19
N THR A 233 -19.40 -25.43 -3.85
CA THR A 233 -20.46 -24.76 -3.09
C THR A 233 -20.50 -23.27 -3.39
N TYR A 234 -19.35 -22.59 -3.44
CA TYR A 234 -19.29 -21.17 -3.77
C TYR A 234 -19.88 -20.88 -5.16
N LEU A 235 -19.45 -21.65 -6.17
CA LEU A 235 -19.93 -21.48 -7.55
C LEU A 235 -21.42 -21.79 -7.67
N TYR A 236 -21.91 -22.83 -7.01
CA TYR A 236 -23.34 -23.16 -6.95
C TYR A 236 -24.18 -22.03 -6.35
N LEU A 237 -23.73 -21.44 -5.22
CA LEU A 237 -24.42 -20.29 -4.62
C LEU A 237 -24.50 -19.11 -5.59
N LEU A 238 -23.42 -18.82 -6.32
CA LEU A 238 -23.46 -17.74 -7.32
C LEU A 238 -24.40 -18.07 -8.48
N GLN A 239 -24.41 -19.30 -8.99
CA GLN A 239 -25.29 -19.76 -10.07
C GLN A 239 -26.77 -19.69 -9.68
N THR A 240 -27.09 -19.90 -8.41
CA THR A 240 -28.46 -19.79 -7.87
C THR A 240 -28.88 -18.35 -7.55
N GLY A 241 -28.04 -17.35 -7.87
CA GLY A 241 -28.35 -15.92 -7.73
C GLY A 241 -27.92 -15.29 -6.41
N ILE A 242 -27.20 -16.01 -5.55
CA ILE A 242 -26.64 -15.43 -4.32
C ILE A 242 -25.52 -14.46 -4.67
N LEU A 243 -25.56 -13.26 -4.08
CA LEU A 243 -24.55 -12.23 -4.32
C LEU A 243 -23.17 -12.65 -3.78
N PRO A 244 -22.06 -12.29 -4.44
CA PRO A 244 -20.70 -12.66 -4.02
C PRO A 244 -20.37 -12.34 -2.56
N GLN A 245 -20.87 -11.22 -2.05
CA GLN A 245 -20.65 -10.78 -0.67
C GLN A 245 -21.25 -11.71 0.40
N ASN A 246 -22.26 -12.50 0.02
CA ASN A 246 -22.88 -13.53 0.85
C ASN A 246 -22.26 -14.90 0.55
N ALA A 247 -22.15 -15.28 -0.73
CA ALA A 247 -21.59 -16.57 -1.14
C ALA A 247 -20.17 -16.78 -0.62
N ARG A 248 -19.36 -15.72 -0.49
CA ARG A 248 -17.98 -15.80 0.02
C ARG A 248 -17.83 -16.38 1.43
N SER A 249 -18.92 -16.56 2.19
CA SER A 249 -18.88 -17.15 3.53
C SER A 249 -18.36 -18.60 3.55
N VAL A 250 -18.41 -19.30 2.42
CA VAL A 250 -17.89 -20.68 2.30
C VAL A 250 -16.43 -20.75 1.83
N LEU A 251 -15.83 -19.59 1.50
CA LEU A 251 -14.45 -19.55 1.02
C LEU A 251 -13.47 -19.82 2.18
N PRO A 252 -12.42 -20.64 1.95
CA PRO A 252 -11.49 -21.03 3.00
C PRO A 252 -10.50 -19.91 3.34
N THR A 253 -9.87 -20.00 4.52
CA THR A 253 -8.81 -19.07 4.94
C THR A 253 -7.59 -19.11 4.02
N CYS A 254 -7.30 -20.27 3.41
CA CYS A 254 -6.20 -20.44 2.46
C CYS A 254 -6.49 -19.86 1.07
N LEU A 255 -7.66 -19.25 0.85
CA LEU A 255 -7.98 -18.57 -0.40
C LEU A 255 -6.91 -17.54 -0.72
N LYS A 256 -6.38 -17.57 -1.95
CA LYS A 256 -5.43 -16.58 -2.42
C LYS A 256 -6.04 -15.19 -2.35
N THR A 257 -5.24 -14.24 -1.91
CA THR A 257 -5.50 -12.81 -2.01
C THR A 257 -4.25 -12.11 -2.49
N GLU A 258 -4.45 -10.94 -3.07
CA GLU A 258 -3.40 -9.96 -3.31
C GLU A 258 -3.59 -8.80 -2.34
N ILE A 259 -2.51 -8.33 -1.72
CA ILE A 259 -2.55 -7.18 -0.83
C ILE A 259 -1.31 -6.32 -1.05
N VAL A 260 -1.54 -5.03 -1.29
CA VAL A 260 -0.49 -4.03 -1.28
C VAL A 260 -0.47 -3.35 0.08
N ILE A 261 0.69 -3.33 0.73
CA ILE A 261 0.96 -2.53 1.91
C ILE A 261 1.88 -1.38 1.54
N THR A 262 1.60 -0.18 2.04
CA THR A 262 2.47 0.98 1.89
C THR A 262 2.69 1.64 3.23
N THR A 263 3.95 1.72 3.65
CA THR A 263 4.36 2.38 4.88
C THR A 263 5.84 2.81 4.80
N ASN A 264 6.34 3.52 5.81
CA ASN A 264 7.73 3.95 5.85
C ASN A 264 8.67 2.81 6.30
N ALA A 265 9.97 3.00 6.09
CA ALA A 265 10.97 1.98 6.38
C ALA A 265 11.04 1.65 7.89
N LEU A 266 10.78 2.63 8.75
CA LEU A 266 10.72 2.46 10.20
C LEU A 266 9.61 1.47 10.59
N GLU A 267 8.42 1.64 10.01
CA GLU A 267 7.30 0.72 10.23
C GLU A 267 7.56 -0.65 9.59
N TYR A 268 8.24 -0.74 8.45
CA TYR A 268 8.67 -2.04 7.92
C TYR A 268 9.66 -2.75 8.84
N GLU A 269 10.62 -2.04 9.43
CA GLU A 269 11.52 -2.62 10.43
C GLU A 269 10.74 -3.20 11.62
N HIS A 270 9.72 -2.49 12.09
CA HIS A 270 8.80 -2.99 13.11
C HIS A 270 8.06 -4.25 12.63
N ILE A 271 7.53 -4.25 11.40
CA ILE A 271 6.86 -5.42 10.82
C ILE A 271 7.80 -6.62 10.74
N PHE A 272 9.04 -6.44 10.26
CA PHE A 272 10.03 -7.52 10.18
C PHE A 272 10.42 -8.04 11.56
N ASN A 273 10.55 -7.16 12.55
CA ASN A 273 10.78 -7.57 13.94
C ASN A 273 9.69 -8.52 14.46
N LEU A 274 8.42 -8.22 14.18
CA LEU A 274 7.30 -9.04 14.65
C LEU A 274 7.05 -10.28 13.80
N ARG A 275 7.12 -10.16 12.47
CA ARG A 275 6.60 -11.15 11.51
C ARG A 275 7.68 -11.99 10.84
N LEU A 276 8.95 -11.61 10.97
CA LEU A 276 10.10 -12.37 10.46
C LEU A 276 11.01 -12.84 11.60
N ARG A 277 11.45 -11.92 12.45
CA ARG A 277 12.44 -12.18 13.52
C ARG A 277 11.81 -12.77 14.78
N GLY A 278 10.52 -12.56 14.99
CA GLY A 278 9.77 -13.13 16.12
C GLY A 278 10.10 -12.51 17.47
N ILE A 279 10.41 -11.21 17.52
CA ILE A 279 10.86 -10.51 18.74
C ILE A 279 9.84 -10.64 19.88
N THR A 280 8.54 -10.70 19.58
CA THR A 280 7.46 -10.80 20.59
C THR A 280 6.80 -12.18 20.64
N GLY A 281 7.34 -13.17 19.94
CA GLY A 281 6.76 -14.52 19.81
C GLY A 281 6.95 -15.09 18.40
N SER A 282 6.75 -16.41 18.27
CA SER A 282 6.93 -17.12 17.00
C SER A 282 5.98 -16.60 15.92
N PRO A 283 6.49 -16.08 14.78
CA PRO A 283 5.65 -15.69 13.66
C PRO A 283 4.96 -16.91 13.04
N HIS A 284 3.79 -16.69 12.43
CA HIS A 284 3.15 -17.72 11.62
C HIS A 284 4.09 -18.19 10.49
N PRO A 285 4.27 -19.49 10.24
CA PRO A 285 5.18 -19.99 9.20
C PRO A 285 4.94 -19.38 7.81
N ASP A 286 3.69 -19.33 7.36
CA ASP A 286 3.32 -18.75 6.05
C ASP A 286 3.62 -17.24 5.97
N MET A 287 3.45 -16.51 7.08
CA MET A 287 3.80 -15.10 7.17
C MET A 287 5.31 -14.92 7.03
N LYS A 288 6.09 -15.78 7.68
CA LYS A 288 7.55 -15.71 7.66
C LYS A 288 8.10 -15.81 6.24
N ILE A 289 7.56 -16.74 5.43
CA ILE A 289 7.95 -16.90 4.01
C ILE A 289 7.72 -15.60 3.22
N ILE A 290 6.57 -14.96 3.41
CA ILE A 290 6.26 -13.68 2.75
C ILE A 290 7.19 -12.57 3.23
N MET A 291 7.47 -12.50 4.54
CA MET A 291 8.34 -11.48 5.11
C MET A 291 9.81 -11.68 4.75
N GLU A 292 10.29 -12.91 4.60
CA GLU A 292 11.65 -13.23 4.11
C GLU A 292 11.86 -12.62 2.71
N LYS A 293 10.94 -12.92 1.78
CA LYS A 293 10.97 -12.37 0.41
C LYS A 293 10.89 -10.84 0.40
N ALA A 294 10.02 -10.25 1.22
CA ALA A 294 9.91 -8.79 1.34
C ALA A 294 11.19 -8.16 1.92
N TYR A 295 11.80 -8.81 2.90
CA TYR A 295 13.02 -8.34 3.56
C TYR A 295 14.23 -8.37 2.61
N GLU A 296 14.36 -9.42 1.80
CA GLU A 296 15.41 -9.50 0.77
C GLU A 296 15.32 -8.32 -0.22
N ILE A 297 14.12 -8.03 -0.74
CA ILE A 297 13.91 -6.90 -1.65
C ILE A 297 14.13 -5.57 -0.93
N TYR A 298 13.69 -5.45 0.32
CA TYR A 298 13.91 -4.27 1.15
C TYR A 298 15.40 -3.97 1.32
N CYS A 299 16.21 -4.96 1.71
CA CYS A 299 17.66 -4.79 1.87
C CYS A 299 18.35 -4.40 0.56
N GLY A 300 17.86 -4.88 -0.59
CA GLY A 300 18.40 -4.52 -1.90
C GLY A 300 18.05 -3.11 -2.37
N LYS A 301 17.08 -2.44 -1.75
CA LYS A 301 16.56 -1.12 -2.16
C LYS A 301 16.73 -0.03 -1.09
N SER A 302 16.97 -0.41 0.15
CA SER A 302 17.24 0.51 1.26
C SER A 302 18.68 1.03 1.20
N LYS A 303 18.88 2.29 1.62
CA LYS A 303 20.20 2.90 1.78
C LYS A 303 20.96 2.37 3.01
N PHE A 304 20.22 1.81 3.99
CA PHE A 304 20.71 1.24 5.25
C PHE A 304 20.19 -0.19 5.44
#